data_AF-A0A0P7WMK1-F1
#
_entry.id   AF-A0A0P7WMK1-F1
#
_cell.length_a   1.000
_cell.length_b   1.000
_cell.length_c   1.000
_cell.angle_alpha   90.00
_cell.angle_beta   90.00
_cell.angle_gamma   90.00
#
_symmetry.space_group_name_H-M   'P 1'
#
loop_
_entity.id
_entity.type
_entity.pdbx_description
1 polymer ?
#
loop_
_entity_poly.entity_id
_entity_poly.type
_entity_poly.pdbx_seq_one_letter_code
_entity_poly.pdbx_strand_id
1 'polypeptide(L)'
;MTAGAPKDGPAQTVVAVSETGSTGYEYKLENAIDSFYQADWDTTRLLLSELQRNNGTDLRLHFFEAMIPFWSYFFGGNNPDDADRFLRQSATAIDMGDRMLASNPQDTSVILLMGGLHGYRSLVAASERKYRTAISSGITGYSFTKVLLKMDDDDPNTLMGQGVFEYMMGSVPREARWITRIAGISGSMQEGFDILERAAASSGYIRNDAAMFLAYFYEQQGQLEQAHRHLKNLADRYPDNIIFTYNLARILEMQGNTSQAITLYEQVASVRQTPLANLPSKSADRLDALRENR
;
A
#
# COMPACT_ATOMS: atom_id res chain seq x y z
N MET A 1 -70.68 -3.04 -36.53
CA MET A 1 -69.84 -1.83 -36.63
C MET A 1 -70.16 -1.02 -35.38
N THR A 2 -69.33 -0.90 -34.36
CA THR A 2 -67.89 -0.59 -34.31
C THR A 2 -67.27 -1.22 -33.05
N ALA A 3 -66.17 -1.95 -33.21
CA ALA A 3 -65.36 -2.46 -32.10
C ALA A 3 -64.55 -1.31 -31.47
N GLY A 4 -64.64 -1.17 -30.15
CA GLY A 4 -63.84 -0.22 -29.37
C GLY A 4 -62.50 -0.84 -28.98
N ALA A 5 -61.40 -0.21 -29.38
CA ALA A 5 -60.04 -0.58 -29.03
C ALA A 5 -59.75 -0.33 -27.53
N PRO A 6 -58.90 -1.15 -26.87
CA PRO A 6 -58.37 -0.83 -25.56
C PRO A 6 -57.27 0.23 -25.68
N LYS A 7 -57.29 1.21 -24.77
CA LYS A 7 -56.29 2.27 -24.66
C LYS A 7 -55.01 1.70 -24.03
N ASP A 8 -53.92 1.76 -24.79
CA ASP A 8 -52.57 1.52 -24.29
C ASP A 8 -52.22 2.53 -23.19
N GLY A 9 -51.89 2.02 -22.00
CA GLY A 9 -51.27 2.81 -20.93
C GLY A 9 -49.83 3.17 -21.30
N PRO A 10 -49.28 4.27 -20.76
CA PRO A 10 -47.94 4.70 -21.12
C PRO A 10 -46.93 3.62 -20.70
N ALA A 11 -46.22 3.08 -21.69
CA ALA A 11 -45.07 2.22 -21.51
C ALA A 11 -44.09 2.90 -20.56
N GLN A 12 -43.85 2.29 -19.39
CA GLN A 12 -42.70 2.60 -18.58
C GLN A 12 -41.48 2.20 -19.39
N THR A 13 -40.85 3.18 -20.02
CA THR A 13 -39.51 3.04 -20.58
C THR A 13 -38.58 2.80 -19.40
N VAL A 14 -38.34 1.53 -19.09
CA VAL A 14 -37.18 1.14 -18.28
C VAL A 14 -35.98 1.57 -19.09
N VAL A 15 -35.37 2.69 -18.67
CA VAL A 15 -34.05 3.09 -19.13
C VAL A 15 -33.13 1.95 -18.68
N ALA A 16 -32.74 1.10 -19.64
CA ALA A 16 -31.67 0.15 -19.45
C ALA A 16 -30.39 0.95 -19.20
N VAL A 17 -30.10 1.20 -17.92
CA VAL A 17 -28.77 1.63 -17.50
C VAL A 17 -27.84 0.49 -17.90
N SER A 18 -26.80 0.80 -18.67
CA SER A 18 -25.72 -0.11 -19.00
C SER A 18 -24.89 -0.43 -17.74
N GLU A 19 -25.44 -1.21 -16.81
CA GLU A 19 -24.86 -1.57 -15.51
C GLU A 19 -23.87 -2.75 -15.57
N THR A 20 -23.67 -3.38 -16.72
CA THR A 20 -22.86 -4.61 -16.83
C THR A 20 -21.37 -4.36 -17.07
N GLY A 21 -20.98 -3.20 -17.58
CA GLY A 21 -19.58 -2.88 -17.93
C GLY A 21 -18.74 -2.35 -16.76
N SER A 22 -19.24 -1.35 -16.03
CA SER A 22 -18.52 -0.73 -14.90
C SER A 22 -18.46 -1.64 -13.68
N THR A 23 -19.56 -2.32 -13.35
CA THR A 23 -19.63 -3.27 -12.23
C THR A 23 -18.66 -4.44 -12.42
N GLY A 24 -18.52 -4.94 -13.65
CA GLY A 24 -17.56 -6.00 -13.97
C GLY A 24 -16.10 -5.53 -13.92
N TYR A 25 -15.83 -4.27 -14.26
CA TYR A 25 -14.50 -3.68 -14.17
C TYR A 25 -14.06 -3.51 -12.71
N GLU A 26 -14.88 -2.84 -11.88
CA GLU A 26 -14.56 -2.61 -10.46
C GLU A 26 -14.42 -3.93 -9.71
N TYR A 27 -15.30 -4.90 -9.94
CA TYR A 27 -15.18 -6.24 -9.35
C TYR A 27 -13.85 -6.92 -9.71
N LYS A 28 -13.40 -6.83 -10.97
CA LYS A 28 -12.10 -7.39 -11.37
C LYS A 28 -10.93 -6.63 -10.77
N LEU A 29 -11.04 -5.31 -10.63
CA LEU A 29 -10.03 -4.50 -9.96
C LEU A 29 -9.93 -4.86 -8.48
N GLU A 30 -11.05 -5.00 -7.78
CA GLU A 30 -11.09 -5.48 -6.39
C GLU A 30 -10.42 -6.85 -6.25
N ASN A 31 -10.70 -7.80 -7.15
CA ASN A 31 -10.01 -9.09 -7.14
C ASN A 31 -8.49 -8.94 -7.37
N ALA A 32 -8.05 -8.04 -8.25
CA ALA A 32 -6.63 -7.78 -8.46
C ALA A 32 -5.96 -7.23 -7.19
N ILE A 33 -6.65 -6.32 -6.50
CA ILE A 33 -6.21 -5.73 -5.24
C ILE A 33 -6.19 -6.79 -4.12
N ASP A 34 -7.18 -7.66 -4.05
CA ASP A 34 -7.21 -8.74 -3.06
C ASP A 34 -6.08 -9.76 -3.29
N SER A 35 -5.80 -10.13 -4.54
CA SER A 35 -4.63 -10.96 -4.89
C SER A 35 -3.31 -10.26 -4.55
N PHE A 36 -3.25 -8.93 -4.70
CA PHE A 36 -2.09 -8.14 -4.30
C PHE A 36 -1.81 -8.27 -2.79
N TYR A 37 -2.82 -8.13 -1.93
CA TYR A 37 -2.62 -8.30 -0.47
C TYR A 37 -2.39 -9.76 -0.05
N GLN A 38 -2.70 -10.73 -0.90
CA GLN A 38 -2.29 -12.12 -0.72
C GLN A 38 -0.83 -12.36 -1.14
N ALA A 39 -0.14 -11.36 -1.69
CA ALA A 39 1.16 -11.47 -2.34
C ALA A 39 1.19 -12.47 -3.51
N ASP A 40 0.04 -12.74 -4.13
CA ASP A 40 -0.06 -13.50 -5.37
C ASP A 40 0.20 -12.55 -6.54
N TRP A 41 1.50 -12.26 -6.77
CA TRP A 41 1.92 -11.33 -7.81
C TRP A 41 1.59 -11.81 -9.23
N ASP A 42 1.49 -13.12 -9.44
CA ASP A 42 1.19 -13.68 -10.76
C ASP A 42 -0.29 -13.44 -11.11
N THR A 43 -1.20 -13.77 -10.20
CA THR A 43 -2.64 -13.46 -10.38
C THR A 43 -2.89 -11.96 -10.43
N THR A 44 -2.23 -11.17 -9.58
CA THR A 44 -2.34 -9.70 -9.60
C THR A 44 -1.99 -9.15 -10.98
N ARG A 45 -0.81 -9.50 -11.53
CA ARG A 45 -0.38 -9.01 -12.84
C ARG A 45 -1.27 -9.49 -13.97
N LEU A 46 -1.76 -10.73 -13.90
CA LEU A 46 -2.69 -11.27 -14.89
C LEU A 46 -3.96 -10.42 -14.96
N LEU A 47 -4.58 -10.13 -13.81
CA LEU A 47 -5.80 -9.34 -13.72
C LEU A 47 -5.58 -7.88 -14.12
N LEU A 48 -4.50 -7.25 -13.65
CA LEU A 48 -4.14 -5.88 -14.05
C LEU A 48 -3.92 -5.78 -15.56
N SER A 49 -3.22 -6.74 -16.17
CA SER A 49 -2.98 -6.79 -17.62
C SER A 49 -4.27 -6.99 -18.43
N GLU A 50 -5.24 -7.74 -17.91
CA GLU A 50 -6.56 -7.86 -18.53
C GLU A 50 -7.34 -6.54 -18.48
N LEU A 51 -7.31 -5.85 -17.34
CA LEU A 51 -7.96 -4.56 -17.16
C LEU A 51 -7.33 -3.47 -18.04
N GLN A 52 -6.00 -3.45 -18.16
CA GLN A 52 -5.27 -2.51 -19.00
C GLN A 52 -5.60 -2.62 -20.49
N ARG A 53 -5.83 -3.84 -21.00
CA ARG A 53 -6.21 -4.04 -22.42
C ARG A 53 -7.54 -3.37 -22.77
N ASN A 54 -8.44 -3.25 -21.81
CA ASN A 54 -9.78 -2.69 -22.01
C ASN A 54 -9.88 -1.23 -21.56
N ASN A 55 -9.11 -0.82 -20.53
CA ASN A 55 -9.14 0.50 -19.90
C ASN A 55 -7.72 0.95 -19.48
N GLY A 56 -6.82 1.13 -20.46
CA GLY A 56 -5.42 1.50 -20.22
C GLY A 56 -5.19 2.89 -19.59
N THR A 57 -6.25 3.68 -19.39
CA THR A 57 -6.17 5.04 -18.83
C THR A 57 -6.53 5.13 -17.35
N ASP A 58 -6.78 4.02 -16.66
CA ASP A 58 -6.97 4.03 -15.21
C ASP A 58 -5.62 4.03 -14.47
N LEU A 59 -5.38 5.08 -13.68
CA LEU A 59 -4.15 5.25 -12.90
C LEU A 59 -4.00 4.18 -11.80
N ARG A 60 -5.11 3.65 -11.25
CA ARG A 60 -5.08 2.62 -10.19
C ARG A 60 -4.32 1.38 -10.66
N LEU A 61 -4.49 0.99 -11.92
CA LEU A 61 -3.79 -0.17 -12.49
C LEU A 61 -2.27 0.01 -12.47
N HIS A 62 -1.80 1.21 -12.84
CA HIS A 62 -0.38 1.55 -12.89
C HIS A 62 0.20 1.75 -11.49
N PHE A 63 -0.62 2.28 -10.57
CA PHE A 63 -0.28 2.38 -9.16
C PHE A 63 -0.03 1.00 -8.56
N PHE A 64 -1.00 0.08 -8.64
CA PHE A 64 -0.86 -1.26 -8.05
C PHE A 64 0.26 -2.08 -8.71
N GLU A 65 0.46 -1.96 -10.02
CA GLU A 65 1.61 -2.57 -10.71
C GLU A 65 2.94 -2.07 -10.14
N ALA A 66 3.08 -0.76 -9.91
CA ALA A 66 4.26 -0.18 -9.29
C ALA A 66 4.42 -0.62 -7.83
N MET A 67 3.33 -0.85 -7.10
CA MET A 67 3.39 -1.23 -5.69
C MET A 67 3.89 -2.66 -5.46
N ILE A 68 3.85 -3.55 -6.47
CA ILE A 68 4.36 -4.93 -6.34
C ILE A 68 5.86 -4.96 -5.97
N PRO A 69 6.77 -4.33 -6.74
CA PRO A 69 8.17 -4.26 -6.34
C PRO A 69 8.38 -3.38 -5.09
N PHE A 70 7.54 -2.39 -4.80
CA PHE A 70 7.64 -1.66 -3.52
C PHE A 70 7.47 -2.61 -2.33
N TRP A 71 6.40 -3.42 -2.32
CA TRP A 71 6.13 -4.37 -1.24
C TRP A 71 7.23 -5.45 -1.16
N SER A 72 7.67 -5.95 -2.30
CA SER A 72 8.76 -6.94 -2.38
C SER A 72 10.09 -6.37 -1.86
N TYR A 73 10.38 -5.11 -2.14
CA TYR A 73 11.54 -4.43 -1.59
C TYR A 73 11.36 -4.13 -0.10
N PHE A 74 10.43 -3.26 0.24
CA PHE A 74 10.36 -2.60 1.54
C PHE A 74 9.94 -3.55 2.67
N PHE A 75 9.13 -4.56 2.35
CA PHE A 75 8.64 -5.54 3.32
C PHE A 75 9.09 -6.98 3.02
N GLY A 76 9.43 -7.27 1.76
CA GLY A 76 9.76 -8.61 1.25
C GLY A 76 11.25 -8.96 1.16
N GLY A 77 12.15 -8.12 1.70
CA GLY A 77 13.54 -8.51 1.89
C GLY A 77 14.61 -7.60 1.25
N ASN A 78 14.26 -6.36 0.91
CA ASN A 78 15.18 -5.29 0.53
C ASN A 78 16.06 -5.61 -0.69
N ASN A 79 15.50 -6.25 -1.72
CA ASN A 79 16.22 -6.50 -2.98
C ASN A 79 16.41 -5.17 -3.76
N PRO A 80 17.64 -4.70 -4.01
CA PRO A 80 17.85 -3.44 -4.74
C PRO A 80 17.23 -3.43 -6.14
N ASP A 81 17.12 -4.58 -6.81
CA ASP A 81 16.44 -4.68 -8.10
C ASP A 81 14.95 -4.33 -8.02
N ASP A 82 14.30 -4.67 -6.90
CA ASP A 82 12.91 -4.29 -6.63
C ASP A 82 12.79 -2.78 -6.36
N ALA A 83 13.72 -2.18 -5.62
CA ALA A 83 13.75 -0.73 -5.44
C ALA A 83 13.85 0.00 -6.80
N ASP A 84 14.73 -0.47 -7.67
CA ASP A 84 14.92 0.09 -9.00
C ASP A 84 13.70 -0.14 -9.92
N ARG A 85 13.07 -1.33 -9.86
CA ARG A 85 11.80 -1.59 -10.56
C ARG A 85 10.70 -0.65 -10.10
N PHE A 86 10.52 -0.50 -8.78
CA PHE A 86 9.54 0.43 -8.21
C PHE A 86 9.77 1.87 -8.68
N LEU A 87 11.00 2.37 -8.60
CA LEU A 87 11.31 3.74 -9.03
C LEU A 87 11.06 3.96 -10.53
N ARG A 88 11.23 2.95 -11.39
CA ARG A 88 10.89 3.04 -12.81
C ARG A 88 9.37 2.99 -13.04
N GLN A 89 8.69 1.98 -12.49
CA GLN A 89 7.24 1.81 -12.71
C GLN A 89 6.42 2.96 -12.13
N SER A 90 6.79 3.44 -10.94
CA SER A 90 6.13 4.61 -10.34
C SER A 90 6.36 5.89 -11.15
N ALA A 91 7.46 6.03 -11.89
CA ALA A 91 7.65 7.18 -12.78
C ALA A 91 6.64 7.16 -13.94
N THR A 92 6.36 5.98 -14.51
CA THR A 92 5.31 5.84 -15.54
C THR A 92 3.92 6.19 -15.00
N ALA A 93 3.59 5.76 -13.79
CA ALA A 93 2.33 6.11 -13.15
C ALA A 93 2.23 7.63 -12.85
N ILE A 94 3.33 8.25 -12.41
CA ILE A 94 3.41 9.70 -12.17
C ILE A 94 3.20 10.49 -13.47
N ASP A 95 3.89 10.13 -14.56
CA ASP A 95 3.74 10.81 -15.85
C ASP A 95 2.28 10.76 -16.36
N MET A 96 1.57 9.68 -16.04
CA MET A 96 0.16 9.52 -16.36
C MET A 96 -0.73 10.38 -15.45
N GLY A 97 -0.50 10.34 -14.14
CA GLY A 97 -1.21 11.17 -13.17
C GLY A 97 -1.05 12.67 -13.46
N ASP A 98 0.14 13.12 -13.86
CA ASP A 98 0.39 14.52 -14.26
C ASP A 98 -0.49 14.94 -15.45
N ARG A 99 -0.67 14.06 -16.45
CA ARG A 99 -1.57 14.34 -17.60
C ARG A 99 -3.04 14.38 -17.19
N MET A 100 -3.43 13.50 -16.27
CA MET A 100 -4.79 13.48 -15.72
C MET A 100 -5.08 14.76 -14.94
N LEU A 101 -4.17 15.20 -14.08
CA LEU A 101 -4.30 16.45 -13.31
C LEU A 101 -4.21 17.69 -14.18
N ALA A 102 -3.46 17.66 -15.29
CA ALA A 102 -3.48 18.75 -16.26
C ALA A 102 -4.88 18.96 -16.88
N SER A 103 -5.66 17.88 -17.00
CA SER A 103 -7.02 17.91 -17.54
C SER A 103 -8.08 18.15 -16.46
N ASN A 104 -7.91 17.56 -15.28
CA ASN A 104 -8.78 17.70 -14.12
C ASN A 104 -7.96 17.95 -12.83
N PRO A 105 -7.58 19.21 -12.53
CA PRO A 105 -6.70 19.52 -11.40
C PRO A 105 -7.27 19.23 -10.01
N GLN A 106 -8.57 18.94 -9.90
CA GLN A 106 -9.28 18.70 -8.64
C GLN A 106 -9.68 17.22 -8.48
N ASP A 107 -9.14 16.32 -9.31
CA ASP A 107 -9.38 14.89 -9.19
C ASP A 107 -8.74 14.33 -7.92
N THR A 108 -9.55 14.18 -6.87
CA THR A 108 -9.07 13.74 -5.55
C THR A 108 -8.50 12.33 -5.57
N SER A 109 -9.03 11.46 -6.44
CA SER A 109 -8.52 10.09 -6.60
C SER A 109 -7.11 10.11 -7.18
N VAL A 110 -6.86 10.93 -8.20
CA VAL A 110 -5.52 11.07 -8.79
C VAL A 110 -4.57 11.75 -7.81
N ILE A 111 -5.00 12.81 -7.13
CA ILE A 111 -4.20 13.51 -6.10
C ILE A 111 -3.75 12.53 -5.01
N LEU A 112 -4.65 11.66 -4.54
CA LEU A 112 -4.36 10.62 -3.56
C LEU A 112 -3.30 9.64 -4.04
N LEU A 113 -3.47 9.05 -5.23
CA LEU A 113 -2.51 8.11 -5.79
C LEU A 113 -1.15 8.76 -6.03
N MET A 114 -1.12 10.00 -6.50
CA MET A 114 0.11 10.78 -6.70
C MET A 114 0.82 11.08 -5.38
N GLY A 115 0.07 11.49 -4.35
CA GLY A 115 0.58 11.68 -2.99
C GLY A 115 1.25 10.41 -2.46
N GLY A 116 0.57 9.27 -2.58
CA GLY A 116 1.08 7.95 -2.20
C GLY A 116 2.36 7.58 -2.95
N LEU A 117 2.36 7.63 -4.29
CA LEU A 117 3.53 7.29 -5.11
C LEU A 117 4.75 8.13 -4.75
N HIS A 118 4.59 9.44 -4.60
CA HIS A 118 5.69 10.32 -4.22
C HIS A 118 6.19 10.03 -2.80
N GLY A 119 5.30 9.71 -1.85
CA GLY A 119 5.66 9.27 -0.51
C GLY A 119 6.49 7.98 -0.52
N TYR A 120 6.00 6.93 -1.21
CA TYR A 120 6.70 5.66 -1.34
C TYR A 120 8.05 5.80 -2.06
N ARG A 121 8.13 6.65 -3.10
CA ARG A 121 9.39 7.01 -3.76
C ARG A 121 10.38 7.67 -2.82
N SER A 122 9.90 8.53 -1.91
CA SER A 122 10.76 9.13 -0.89
C SER A 122 11.39 8.07 0.01
N LEU A 123 10.57 7.13 0.50
CA LEU A 123 11.03 6.03 1.38
C LEU A 123 12.07 5.13 0.70
N VAL A 124 11.79 4.67 -0.52
CA VAL A 124 12.70 3.79 -1.26
C VAL A 124 13.98 4.55 -1.64
N ALA A 125 13.87 5.78 -2.15
CA ALA A 125 15.04 6.57 -2.52
C ALA A 125 15.92 6.88 -1.30
N ALA A 126 15.34 7.15 -0.12
CA ALA A 126 16.10 7.36 1.11
C ALA A 126 16.86 6.09 1.52
N SER A 127 16.19 4.94 1.48
CA SER A 127 16.76 3.62 1.80
C SER A 127 17.92 3.26 0.86
N GLU A 128 17.78 3.59 -0.42
CA GLU A 128 18.81 3.42 -1.45
C GLU A 128 19.86 4.57 -1.48
N ARG A 129 19.86 5.47 -0.49
CA ARG A 129 20.78 6.63 -0.39
C ARG A 129 20.73 7.59 -1.59
N LYS A 130 19.64 7.58 -2.35
CA LYS A 130 19.31 8.49 -3.46
C LYS A 130 18.67 9.77 -2.90
N TYR A 131 19.40 10.50 -2.04
CA TYR A 131 18.85 11.60 -1.23
C TYR A 131 18.17 12.72 -2.01
N ARG A 132 18.68 13.06 -3.21
CA ARG A 132 18.06 14.10 -4.07
C ARG A 132 16.63 13.70 -4.47
N THR A 133 16.46 12.47 -4.94
CA THR A 133 15.16 11.88 -5.30
C THR A 133 14.27 11.73 -4.08
N ALA A 134 14.83 11.36 -2.93
CA ALA A 134 14.09 11.24 -1.69
C ALA A 134 13.48 12.59 -1.28
N ILE A 135 14.31 13.63 -1.19
CA ILE A 135 13.88 14.98 -0.82
C ILE A 135 12.86 15.52 -1.82
N SER A 136 13.13 15.43 -3.13
CA SER A 136 12.21 15.97 -4.13
C SER A 136 10.86 15.25 -4.11
N SER A 137 10.87 13.91 -4.01
CA SER A 137 9.62 13.13 -3.95
C SER A 137 8.86 13.39 -2.66
N GLY A 138 9.55 13.49 -1.52
CA GLY A 138 8.92 13.81 -0.23
C GLY A 138 8.23 15.18 -0.24
N ILE A 139 8.87 16.21 -0.79
CA ILE A 139 8.27 17.55 -0.92
C ILE A 139 7.03 17.51 -1.83
N THR A 140 7.11 16.84 -2.99
CA THR A 140 5.97 16.73 -3.90
C THR A 140 4.82 15.94 -3.28
N GLY A 141 5.10 14.79 -2.65
CA GLY A 141 4.08 13.99 -1.98
C GLY A 141 3.38 14.74 -0.84
N TYR A 142 4.14 15.55 -0.09
CA TYR A 142 3.56 16.45 0.91
C TYR A 142 2.61 17.49 0.29
N SER A 143 2.95 18.06 -0.87
CA SER A 143 2.09 19.04 -1.52
C SER A 143 0.73 18.47 -1.90
N PHE A 144 0.68 17.21 -2.39
CA PHE A 144 -0.58 16.50 -2.66
C PHE A 144 -1.34 16.19 -1.37
N THR A 145 -0.65 15.69 -0.34
CA THR A 145 -1.27 15.40 0.97
C THR A 145 -1.93 16.66 1.54
N LYS A 146 -1.26 17.82 1.45
CA LYS A 146 -1.81 19.10 1.91
C LYS A 146 -3.07 19.54 1.15
N VAL A 147 -3.22 19.15 -0.12
CA VAL A 147 -4.46 19.40 -0.87
C VAL A 147 -5.61 18.57 -0.30
N LEU A 148 -5.38 17.28 -0.06
CA LEU A 148 -6.40 16.37 0.51
C LEU A 148 -6.82 16.79 1.92
N LEU A 149 -5.88 17.21 2.76
CA LEU A 149 -6.17 17.67 4.13
C LEU A 149 -7.09 18.89 4.20
N LYS A 150 -7.16 19.70 3.14
CA LYS A 150 -8.06 20.85 3.08
C LYS A 150 -9.48 20.47 2.71
N MET A 151 -9.70 19.24 2.25
CA MET A 151 -11.00 18.78 1.77
C MET A 151 -11.90 18.26 2.90
N ASP A 152 -11.41 18.26 4.16
CA ASP A 152 -12.14 17.87 5.38
C ASP A 152 -12.98 16.61 5.21
N ASP A 153 -12.29 15.50 4.90
CA ASP A 153 -12.93 14.20 4.74
C ASP A 153 -12.29 13.19 5.70
N ASP A 154 -13.12 12.44 6.43
CA ASP A 154 -12.71 11.31 7.27
C ASP A 154 -12.47 10.04 6.40
N ASP A 155 -12.08 10.25 5.15
CA ASP A 155 -11.80 9.21 4.17
C ASP A 155 -10.57 8.40 4.60
N PRO A 156 -10.70 7.08 4.79
CA PRO A 156 -9.59 6.21 5.19
C PRO A 156 -8.35 6.30 4.31
N ASN A 157 -8.52 6.58 3.01
CA ASN A 157 -7.37 6.67 2.10
C ASN A 157 -6.56 7.94 2.35
N THR A 158 -7.23 9.05 2.61
CA THR A 158 -6.59 10.31 3.02
C THR A 158 -5.89 10.17 4.37
N LEU A 159 -6.52 9.46 5.33
CA LEU A 159 -5.91 9.18 6.64
C LEU A 159 -4.59 8.41 6.51
N MET A 160 -4.52 7.40 5.65
CA MET A 160 -3.29 6.63 5.47
C MET A 160 -2.10 7.52 5.08
N GLY A 161 -2.27 8.35 4.04
CA GLY A 161 -1.22 9.27 3.58
C GLY A 161 -0.85 10.31 4.65
N GLN A 162 -1.84 10.86 5.35
CA GLN A 162 -1.63 11.82 6.44
C GLN A 162 -0.84 11.20 7.59
N GLY A 163 -1.21 10.00 8.04
CA GLY A 163 -0.60 9.35 9.19
C GLY A 163 0.86 8.97 8.95
N VAL A 164 1.18 8.44 7.76
CA VAL A 164 2.58 8.19 7.36
C VAL A 164 3.38 9.49 7.35
N PHE A 165 2.81 10.56 6.82
CA PHE A 165 3.47 11.86 6.74
C PHE A 165 3.74 12.46 8.13
N GLU A 166 2.72 12.49 9.01
CA GLU A 166 2.83 12.97 10.39
C GLU A 166 3.92 12.21 11.16
N TYR A 167 3.92 10.87 11.05
CA TYR A 167 4.95 10.03 11.64
C TYR A 167 6.34 10.38 11.12
N MET A 168 6.50 10.46 9.79
CA MET A 168 7.79 10.70 9.16
C MET A 168 8.38 12.05 9.58
N MET A 169 7.56 13.09 9.58
CA MET A 169 7.99 14.42 10.00
C MET A 169 8.27 14.51 11.50
N GLY A 170 7.47 13.84 12.32
CA GLY A 170 7.69 13.74 13.76
C GLY A 170 8.97 12.97 14.13
N SER A 171 9.35 12.01 13.29
CA SER A 171 10.54 11.15 13.46
C SER A 171 11.85 11.81 13.02
N VAL A 172 11.81 12.99 12.38
CA VAL A 172 13.03 13.71 11.98
C VAL A 172 13.89 14.03 13.22
N PRO A 173 15.18 13.61 13.24
CA PRO A 173 16.10 13.88 14.34
C PRO A 173 16.17 15.36 14.68
N ARG A 174 16.33 15.69 15.97
CA ARG A 174 16.28 17.08 16.46
C ARG A 174 17.30 17.97 15.77
N GLU A 175 18.45 17.41 15.44
CA GLU A 175 19.58 18.03 14.77
C GLU A 175 19.26 18.40 13.31
N ALA A 176 18.30 17.72 12.68
CA ALA A 176 17.88 17.93 11.29
C ALA A 176 16.56 18.72 11.16
N ARG A 177 15.88 19.06 12.27
CA ARG A 177 14.61 19.80 12.27
C ARG A 177 14.69 21.21 11.66
N TRP A 178 15.89 21.76 11.47
CA TRP A 178 16.05 23.03 10.76
C TRP A 178 15.57 22.94 9.31
N ILE A 179 15.69 21.78 8.66
CA ILE A 179 15.21 21.54 7.28
C ILE A 179 13.69 21.67 7.22
N THR A 180 12.99 21.10 8.21
CA THR A 180 11.53 21.10 8.26
C THR A 180 11.00 22.51 8.57
N ARG A 181 11.68 23.29 9.43
CA ARG A 181 11.34 24.69 9.72
C ARG A 181 11.47 25.60 8.49
N ILE A 182 12.52 25.44 7.69
CA ILE A 182 12.71 26.22 6.45
C ILE A 182 11.59 25.92 5.45
N ALA A 183 11.20 24.64 5.35
CA ALA A 183 10.14 24.22 4.45
C ALA A 183 8.71 24.55 4.98
N GLY A 184 8.58 25.01 6.23
CA GLY A 184 7.29 25.25 6.88
C GLY A 184 6.51 23.96 7.14
N ILE A 185 7.23 22.85 7.35
CA ILE A 185 6.68 21.50 7.51
C ILE A 185 6.89 21.02 8.95
N SER A 186 5.84 20.51 9.58
CA SER A 186 5.89 19.88 10.89
C SER A 186 5.06 18.60 10.88
N GLY A 187 5.35 17.71 11.83
CA GLY A 187 4.45 16.62 12.14
C GLY A 187 4.72 16.05 13.54
N SER A 188 3.80 15.22 13.99
CA SER A 188 3.83 14.56 15.29
C SER A 188 3.84 13.04 15.12
N MET A 189 4.81 12.37 15.73
CA MET A 189 4.90 10.92 15.70
C MET A 189 3.65 10.27 16.29
N GLN A 190 3.16 10.80 17.41
CA GLN A 190 1.96 10.30 18.08
C GLN A 190 0.71 10.49 17.21
N GLU A 191 0.55 11.68 16.62
CA GLU A 191 -0.57 11.96 15.72
C GLU A 191 -0.55 11.02 14.51
N GLY A 192 0.65 10.75 13.98
CA GLY A 192 0.84 9.78 12.90
C GLY A 192 0.35 8.39 13.28
N PHE A 193 0.67 7.90 14.48
CA PHE A 193 0.13 6.63 14.97
C PHE A 193 -1.39 6.67 15.12
N ASP A 194 -1.95 7.70 15.75
CA ASP A 194 -3.40 7.80 16.00
C ASP A 194 -4.21 7.82 14.69
N ILE A 195 -3.71 8.52 13.67
CA ILE A 195 -4.32 8.57 12.33
C ILE A 195 -4.20 7.22 11.63
N LEU A 196 -3.02 6.59 11.67
CA LEU A 196 -2.82 5.30 11.03
C LEU A 196 -3.67 4.21 11.69
N GLU A 197 -3.86 4.23 13.00
CA GLU A 197 -4.76 3.30 13.70
C GLU A 197 -6.21 3.45 13.21
N ARG A 198 -6.68 4.67 12.95
CA ARG A 198 -8.00 4.90 12.32
C ARG A 198 -8.06 4.34 10.90
N ALA A 199 -7.03 4.55 10.10
CA ALA A 199 -6.96 3.98 8.74
C ALA A 199 -6.95 2.44 8.77
N ALA A 200 -6.21 1.84 9.71
CA ALA A 200 -6.14 0.39 9.93
C ALA A 200 -7.46 -0.20 10.46
N ALA A 201 -8.29 0.60 11.11
CA ALA A 201 -9.63 0.18 11.56
C ALA A 201 -10.71 0.27 10.45
N SER A 202 -10.37 0.78 9.26
CA SER A 202 -11.33 0.97 8.17
C SER A 202 -11.77 -0.33 7.48
N SER A 203 -12.85 -0.26 6.69
CA SER A 203 -13.37 -1.39 5.90
C SER A 203 -12.74 -1.52 4.51
N GLY A 204 -11.98 -0.54 4.05
CA GLY A 204 -11.29 -0.55 2.75
C GLY A 204 -10.02 -1.40 2.74
N TYR A 205 -9.45 -1.59 1.55
CA TYR A 205 -8.17 -2.30 1.41
C TYR A 205 -7.00 -1.55 2.04
N ILE A 206 -7.09 -0.22 2.14
CA ILE A 206 -6.05 0.66 2.69
C ILE A 206 -5.68 0.32 4.14
N ARG A 207 -6.59 -0.32 4.89
CA ARG A 207 -6.32 -0.82 6.24
C ARG A 207 -5.09 -1.73 6.28
N ASN A 208 -4.84 -2.46 5.19
CA ASN A 208 -3.75 -3.43 5.12
C ASN A 208 -2.40 -2.71 5.04
N ASP A 209 -2.31 -1.66 4.20
CA ASP A 209 -1.13 -0.78 4.16
C ASP A 209 -0.95 -0.10 5.51
N ALA A 210 -2.02 0.48 6.08
CA ALA A 210 -1.97 1.15 7.38
C ALA A 210 -1.45 0.22 8.49
N ALA A 211 -1.98 -1.00 8.59
CA ALA A 211 -1.52 -2.00 9.55
C ALA A 211 -0.05 -2.39 9.32
N MET A 212 0.39 -2.51 8.06
CA MET A 212 1.77 -2.86 7.74
C MET A 212 2.74 -1.72 8.10
N PHE A 213 2.37 -0.47 7.82
CA PHE A 213 3.15 0.70 8.21
C PHE A 213 3.15 0.91 9.73
N LEU A 214 2.03 0.70 10.42
CA LEU A 214 1.98 0.69 11.88
C LEU A 214 2.94 -0.34 12.45
N ALA A 215 2.91 -1.57 11.95
CA ALA A 215 3.82 -2.62 12.41
C ALA A 215 5.29 -2.21 12.26
N TYR A 216 5.65 -1.68 11.08
CA TYR A 216 7.00 -1.18 10.81
C TYR A 216 7.38 -0.02 11.73
N PHE A 217 6.51 0.98 11.90
CA PHE A 217 6.79 2.15 12.74
C PHE A 217 6.87 1.80 14.23
N TYR A 218 5.96 0.98 14.73
CA TYR A 218 6.00 0.49 16.11
C TYR A 218 7.29 -0.27 16.40
N GLU A 219 7.71 -1.13 15.48
CA GLU A 219 8.99 -1.83 15.60
C GLU A 219 10.17 -0.86 15.66
N GLN A 220 10.22 0.17 14.80
CA GLN A 220 11.28 1.18 14.84
C GLN A 220 11.33 1.92 16.20
N GLN A 221 10.20 2.03 16.89
CA GLN A 221 10.11 2.60 18.24
C GLN A 221 10.34 1.58 19.37
N GLY A 222 10.65 0.32 19.05
CA GLY A 222 10.78 -0.76 20.03
C GLY A 222 9.46 -1.19 20.67
N GLN A 223 8.32 -0.77 20.12
CA GLN A 223 6.97 -1.08 20.59
C GLN A 223 6.50 -2.42 20.00
N LEU A 224 7.20 -3.50 20.39
CA LEU A 224 7.06 -4.83 19.76
C LEU A 224 5.68 -5.46 19.93
N GLU A 225 4.98 -5.20 21.04
CA GLU A 225 3.61 -5.72 21.26
C GLU A 225 2.61 -5.14 20.27
N GLN A 226 2.71 -3.84 19.97
CA GLN A 226 1.88 -3.15 19.00
C GLN A 226 2.20 -3.64 17.58
N ALA A 227 3.48 -3.79 17.26
CA ALA A 227 3.91 -4.36 15.98
C ALA A 227 3.39 -5.79 15.77
N HIS A 228 3.49 -6.64 16.81
CA HIS A 228 2.96 -8.00 16.81
C HIS A 228 1.46 -7.98 16.53
N ARG A 229 0.67 -7.17 17.23
CA ARG A 229 -0.79 -7.11 17.04
C ARG A 229 -1.19 -6.88 15.58
N HIS A 230 -0.57 -5.90 14.93
CA HIS A 230 -0.87 -5.56 13.54
C HIS A 230 -0.42 -6.65 12.56
N LEU A 231 0.79 -7.19 12.72
CA LEU A 231 1.29 -8.28 11.87
C LEU A 231 0.51 -9.58 12.04
N LYS A 232 0.09 -9.89 13.27
CA LYS A 232 -0.76 -11.05 13.53
C LYS A 232 -2.10 -10.91 12.82
N ASN A 233 -2.73 -9.75 12.89
CA ASN A 233 -3.98 -9.51 12.18
C ASN A 233 -3.83 -9.69 10.67
N LEU A 234 -2.74 -9.15 10.09
CA LEU A 234 -2.42 -9.32 8.67
C LEU A 234 -2.17 -10.78 8.29
N ALA A 235 -1.36 -11.50 9.08
CA ALA A 235 -1.06 -12.91 8.83
C ALA A 235 -2.28 -13.83 8.99
N ASP A 236 -3.16 -13.57 9.97
CA ASP A 236 -4.41 -14.31 10.14
C ASP A 236 -5.35 -14.08 8.95
N ARG A 237 -5.37 -12.87 8.40
CA ARG A 237 -6.23 -12.48 7.26
C ARG A 237 -5.70 -12.99 5.92
N TYR A 238 -4.38 -13.02 5.76
CA TYR A 238 -3.69 -13.38 4.53
C TYR A 238 -2.65 -14.48 4.82
N PRO A 239 -3.09 -15.72 5.13
CA PRO A 239 -2.21 -16.79 5.61
C PRO A 239 -1.15 -17.23 4.60
N ASP A 240 -1.42 -17.05 3.30
CA ASP A 240 -0.50 -17.38 2.21
C ASP A 240 0.50 -16.24 1.91
N ASN A 241 0.28 -15.04 2.46
CA ASN A 241 1.19 -13.93 2.28
C ASN A 241 2.41 -14.07 3.20
N ILE A 242 3.48 -14.62 2.64
CA ILE A 242 4.72 -14.86 3.36
C ILE A 242 5.44 -13.59 3.84
N ILE A 243 5.11 -12.40 3.31
CA ILE A 243 5.64 -11.12 3.84
C ILE A 243 5.18 -10.93 5.28
N PHE A 244 3.89 -11.13 5.54
CA PHE A 244 3.32 -10.97 6.88
C PHE A 244 3.83 -12.03 7.84
N THR A 245 3.85 -13.30 7.40
CA THR A 245 4.36 -14.42 8.19
C THR A 245 5.83 -14.22 8.57
N TYR A 246 6.68 -13.79 7.62
CA TYR A 246 8.09 -13.51 7.88
C TYR A 246 8.29 -12.36 8.89
N ASN A 247 7.57 -11.25 8.69
CA ASN A 247 7.70 -10.10 9.59
C ASN A 247 7.15 -10.41 10.99
N LEU A 248 6.07 -11.19 11.10
CA LEU A 248 5.57 -11.67 12.38
C LEU A 248 6.59 -12.57 13.09
N ALA A 249 7.22 -13.50 12.37
CA ALA A 249 8.29 -14.34 12.91
C ALA A 249 9.44 -13.49 13.50
N ARG A 250 9.82 -12.43 12.79
CA ARG A 250 10.87 -11.51 13.21
C ARG A 250 10.50 -10.70 14.45
N ILE A 251 9.26 -10.22 14.56
CA ILE A 251 8.79 -9.55 15.78
C ILE A 251 8.75 -10.52 16.96
N LEU A 252 8.26 -11.75 16.77
CA LEU A 252 8.26 -12.78 17.81
C LEU A 252 9.68 -13.12 18.28
N GLU A 253 10.63 -13.19 17.35
CA GLU A 253 12.05 -13.36 17.67
C GLU A 253 12.56 -12.21 18.55
N MET A 254 12.29 -10.95 18.16
CA MET A 254 12.69 -9.76 18.93
C MET A 254 12.05 -9.71 20.33
N GLN A 255 10.85 -10.29 20.49
CA GLN A 255 10.17 -10.46 21.78
C GLN A 255 10.75 -11.59 22.64
N GLY A 256 11.67 -12.41 22.12
CA GLY A 256 12.18 -13.60 22.79
C GLY A 256 11.26 -14.81 22.71
N ASN A 257 10.18 -14.75 21.92
CA ASN A 257 9.25 -15.85 21.66
C ASN A 257 9.81 -16.83 20.61
N THR A 258 11.04 -17.29 20.83
CA THR A 258 11.85 -18.03 19.84
C THR A 258 11.17 -19.28 19.29
N SER A 259 10.43 -20.03 20.10
CA SER A 259 9.74 -21.24 19.63
C SER A 259 8.69 -20.94 18.57
N GLN A 260 7.91 -19.87 18.74
CA GLN A 260 6.90 -19.46 17.76
C GLN A 260 7.55 -18.85 16.52
N ALA A 261 8.61 -18.05 16.71
CA ALA A 261 9.39 -17.50 15.61
C ALA A 261 9.96 -18.61 14.69
N ILE A 262 10.52 -19.68 15.27
CA ILE A 262 11.02 -20.85 14.53
C ILE A 262 9.91 -21.48 13.69
N THR A 263 8.72 -21.71 14.25
CA THR A 263 7.60 -22.30 13.49
C THR A 263 7.23 -21.46 12.28
N LEU A 264 7.15 -20.14 12.43
CA LEU A 264 6.81 -19.25 11.31
C LEU A 264 7.94 -19.14 10.29
N TYR A 265 9.21 -19.12 10.72
CA TYR A 265 10.34 -19.18 9.79
C TYR A 265 10.39 -20.50 9.02
N GLU A 266 10.07 -21.63 9.65
CA GLU A 266 9.98 -22.93 8.96
C GLU A 266 8.87 -22.92 7.90
N GLN A 267 7.72 -22.32 8.20
CA GLN A 267 6.65 -22.12 7.23
C GLN A 267 7.13 -21.33 6.02
N VAL A 268 7.76 -20.16 6.23
CA VAL A 268 8.26 -19.32 5.12
C VAL A 268 9.39 -20.02 4.34
N ALA A 269 10.33 -20.67 5.02
CA ALA A 269 11.45 -21.39 4.40
C ALA A 269 11.00 -22.59 3.54
N SER A 270 9.84 -23.18 3.86
CA SER A 270 9.29 -24.31 3.10
C SER A 270 8.71 -23.94 1.73
N VAL A 271 8.48 -22.64 1.48
CA VAL A 271 7.91 -22.15 0.21
C VAL A 271 8.97 -22.17 -0.89
N ARG A 272 8.78 -23.08 -1.86
CA ARG A 272 9.76 -23.36 -2.93
C ARG A 272 9.61 -22.50 -4.18
N GLN A 273 8.38 -22.08 -4.51
CA GLN A 273 8.09 -21.31 -5.71
C GLN A 273 7.41 -20.01 -5.27
N THR A 274 8.18 -18.94 -5.24
CA THR A 274 7.65 -17.62 -4.92
C THR A 274 8.47 -16.54 -5.63
N PRO A 275 7.82 -15.49 -6.15
CA PRO A 275 8.51 -14.30 -6.64
C PRO A 275 9.24 -13.53 -5.51
N LEU A 276 8.98 -13.86 -4.24
CA LEU A 276 9.63 -13.31 -3.05
C LEU A 276 10.78 -14.20 -2.55
N ALA A 277 11.63 -14.69 -3.47
CA ALA A 277 12.64 -15.73 -3.19
C ALA A 277 13.62 -15.39 -2.06
N ASN A 278 13.80 -14.11 -1.73
CA ASN A 278 14.63 -13.67 -0.61
C ASN A 278 14.04 -14.06 0.76
N LEU A 279 12.72 -14.16 0.91
CA LEU A 279 12.11 -14.46 2.21
C LEU A 279 12.34 -15.90 2.67
N PRO A 280 12.14 -16.94 1.83
CA PRO A 280 12.50 -18.30 2.21
C PRO A 280 13.98 -18.45 2.58
N SER A 281 14.89 -17.86 1.79
CA SER A 281 16.33 -17.90 2.08
C SER A 281 16.65 -17.21 3.41
N LYS A 282 16.16 -15.99 3.64
CA LYS A 282 16.36 -15.29 4.91
C LYS A 282 15.80 -16.04 6.11
N SER A 283 14.67 -16.73 5.92
CA SER A 283 14.07 -17.53 6.99
C SER A 283 14.94 -18.74 7.33
N ALA A 284 15.51 -19.40 6.33
CA ALA A 284 16.49 -20.47 6.55
C ALA A 284 17.72 -19.96 7.32
N ASP A 285 18.29 -18.82 6.93
CA ASP A 285 19.43 -18.21 7.63
C ASP A 285 19.09 -17.88 9.10
N ARG A 286 17.89 -17.37 9.37
CA ARG A 286 17.43 -17.12 10.75
C ARG A 286 17.27 -18.41 11.55
N LEU A 287 16.75 -19.48 10.94
CA LEU A 287 16.59 -20.77 11.61
C LEU A 287 17.94 -21.36 12.04
N ASP A 288 18.95 -21.29 11.18
CA ASP A 288 20.28 -21.77 11.50
C ASP A 288 20.88 -20.98 12.67
N ALA A 289 20.81 -19.64 12.63
CA ALA A 289 21.26 -18.79 13.72
C ALA A 289 20.52 -19.04 15.05
N LEU A 290 19.22 -19.33 15.01
CA LEU A 290 18.42 -19.63 16.21
C LEU A 290 18.70 -21.02 16.78
N ARG A 291 19.14 -21.97 15.95
CA ARG A 291 19.51 -23.34 16.37
C ARG A 291 20.92 -23.39 16.95
N GLU A 292 21.83 -22.57 16.46
CA GLU A 292 23.21 -22.46 16.98
C GLU A 292 23.28 -21.82 18.38
N ASN A 293 22.29 -21.01 18.75
CA ASN A 293 22.23 -20.31 20.04
C ASN A 293 21.45 -21.06 21.14
N ARG A 294 21.11 -22.34 20.93
CA ARG A 294 20.46 -23.23 21.91
C ARG A 294 21.47 -24.16 22.58
#